data_AF-A0A1F6ET41-F1
#
_entry.id   AF-A0A1F6ET41-F1
#
_cell.length_a   1.000
_cell.length_b   1.000
_cell.length_c   1.000
_cell.angle_alpha   90.00
_cell.angle_beta   90.00
_cell.angle_gamma   90.00
#
_symmetry.space_group_name_H-M   'P 1'
#
loop_
_entity.id
_entity.type
_entity.pdbx_description
1 polymer ?
#
loop_
_entity_poly.entity_id
_entity_poly.type
_entity_poly.pdbx_seq_one_letter_code
_entity_poly.pdbx_strand_id
1 'polypeptide(L)'
;MRNSLRVPTSKYLDTILNTTHLSETLGNKDKLQDWVKALSFEDFLKTITALNNLVQAQNVKPIKSDAYLKGSGRIGVFATQYLAPAVEDRQELLRSTYSAARSLIMHDRAKDAGLLLFLSLQAIHPFQDGNGRTGRALFLLLNEPLKPEDRATSVAKFLDSDKSTDGDPRSNFYHLVKDPRDIDPIINELVANDIFGAQFTSIESLGYHGADFGAALRSHEISPNIFEKLDRMLSERIESLGNFNAPDTAFVQVLRSKGLLEKYRDSSTSGGSTSSEERYRFNITRVLRDFTENDIQDVIAQFFATKKAAVEKVIDIIVHENKYPDSSTHGRTTIKDSLYAY
;
A
#
# COMPACT_ATOMS: atom_id res chain seq x y z
N MET A 1 -21.84 -21.01 23.30
CA MET A 1 -22.43 -21.01 21.94
C MET A 1 -23.27 -19.76 21.77
N ARG A 2 -22.82 -18.77 20.98
CA ARG A 2 -23.66 -17.68 20.47
C ARG A 2 -23.66 -17.79 18.96
N ASN A 3 -24.64 -18.53 18.42
CA ASN A 3 -25.02 -18.42 17.02
C ASN A 3 -25.74 -17.09 16.86
N SER A 4 -25.00 -15.99 16.70
CA SER A 4 -25.59 -14.81 16.05
C SER A 4 -25.73 -15.18 14.58
N LEU A 5 -26.98 -15.29 14.10
CA LEU A 5 -27.32 -15.39 12.69
C LEU A 5 -26.62 -14.24 11.94
N ARG A 6 -25.45 -14.53 11.39
CA ARG A 6 -24.69 -13.60 10.56
C ARG A 6 -25.51 -13.49 9.27
N VAL A 7 -26.11 -12.33 9.03
CA VAL A 7 -26.76 -12.07 7.73
C VAL A 7 -25.69 -12.24 6.65
N PRO A 8 -25.95 -12.97 5.56
CA PRO A 8 -24.98 -13.21 4.50
C PRO A 8 -24.42 -11.89 3.96
N THR A 9 -23.10 -11.82 3.76
CA THR A 9 -22.40 -10.65 3.21
C THR A 9 -23.01 -10.16 1.88
N SER A 10 -23.56 -11.09 1.08
CA SER A 10 -24.29 -10.80 -0.15
C SER A 10 -25.54 -9.92 0.05
N LYS A 11 -26.39 -10.22 1.05
CA LYS A 11 -27.64 -9.47 1.28
C LYS A 11 -27.42 -8.02 1.71
N TYR A 12 -26.33 -7.76 2.45
CA TYR A 12 -25.95 -6.39 2.81
C TYR A 12 -25.30 -5.67 1.63
N LEU A 13 -24.56 -6.39 0.78
CA LEU A 13 -23.91 -5.79 -0.38
C LEU A 13 -24.97 -5.31 -1.37
N ASP A 14 -26.05 -6.05 -1.58
CA ASP A 14 -27.22 -5.58 -2.33
C ASP A 14 -27.80 -4.27 -1.79
N THR A 15 -27.89 -4.13 -0.45
CA THR A 15 -28.40 -2.91 0.18
C THR A 15 -27.52 -1.71 -0.14
N ILE A 16 -26.19 -1.87 -0.07
CA ILE A 16 -25.24 -0.78 -0.40
C ILE A 16 -25.29 -0.47 -1.88
N LEU A 17 -25.24 -1.49 -2.74
CA LEU A 17 -25.29 -1.30 -4.18
C LEU A 17 -26.56 -0.56 -4.60
N ASN A 18 -27.70 -0.85 -3.97
CA ASN A 18 -28.96 -0.17 -4.23
C ASN A 18 -29.00 1.26 -3.65
N THR A 19 -28.52 1.47 -2.41
CA THR A 19 -28.54 2.81 -1.78
C THR A 19 -27.52 3.79 -2.34
N THR A 20 -26.44 3.28 -2.95
CA THR A 20 -25.43 4.08 -3.66
C THR A 20 -25.71 4.20 -5.16
N HIS A 21 -26.77 3.54 -5.65
CA HIS A 21 -27.07 3.34 -7.07
C HIS A 21 -25.92 2.69 -7.86
N LEU A 22 -24.97 2.02 -7.17
CA LEU A 22 -23.90 1.25 -7.79
C LEU A 22 -24.45 0.02 -8.53
N SER A 23 -25.53 -0.62 -8.06
CA SER A 23 -26.10 -1.79 -8.75
C SER A 23 -26.56 -1.45 -10.18
N GLU A 24 -27.16 -0.28 -10.37
CA GLU A 24 -27.74 0.19 -11.62
C GLU A 24 -26.71 0.77 -12.61
N THR A 25 -25.53 1.12 -12.10
CA THR A 25 -24.46 1.79 -12.86
C THR A 25 -23.35 0.80 -13.25
N LEU A 26 -23.00 -0.13 -12.35
CA LEU A 26 -21.99 -1.15 -12.61
C LEU A 26 -22.44 -2.10 -13.74
N GLY A 27 -21.55 -2.35 -14.70
CA GLY A 27 -21.84 -3.14 -15.91
C GLY A 27 -22.46 -2.33 -17.07
N ASN A 28 -22.74 -1.03 -16.88
CA ASN A 28 -23.08 -0.10 -17.95
C ASN A 28 -22.10 1.07 -17.93
N LYS A 29 -21.25 1.16 -18.97
CA LYS A 29 -20.19 2.17 -19.08
C LYS A 29 -20.71 3.59 -18.92
N ASP A 30 -21.74 3.96 -19.66
CA ASP A 30 -22.25 5.35 -19.70
C ASP A 30 -22.84 5.73 -18.33
N LYS A 31 -23.61 4.82 -17.72
CA LYS A 31 -24.16 5.04 -16.37
C LYS A 31 -23.07 5.13 -15.30
N LEU A 32 -22.01 4.32 -15.41
CA LEU A 32 -20.88 4.39 -14.49
C LEU A 32 -20.14 5.73 -14.62
N GLN A 33 -19.94 6.21 -15.85
CA GLN A 33 -19.34 7.52 -16.10
C GLN A 33 -20.20 8.66 -15.55
N ASP A 34 -21.52 8.62 -15.76
CA ASP A 34 -22.45 9.62 -15.21
C ASP A 34 -22.45 9.62 -13.68
N TRP A 35 -22.44 8.43 -13.07
CA TRP A 35 -22.38 8.29 -11.61
C TRP A 35 -21.07 8.86 -11.05
N VAL A 36 -19.92 8.48 -11.61
CA VAL A 36 -18.62 9.01 -11.17
C VAL A 36 -18.49 10.51 -11.43
N LYS A 37 -19.11 11.03 -12.49
CA LYS A 37 -19.14 12.47 -12.78
C LYS A 37 -19.87 13.24 -11.68
N ALA A 38 -20.95 12.69 -11.13
CA ALA A 38 -21.75 13.29 -10.06
C ALA A 38 -21.22 13.02 -8.65
N LEU A 39 -20.44 11.96 -8.44
CA LEU A 39 -19.90 11.59 -7.14
C LEU A 39 -18.92 12.65 -6.62
N SER A 40 -19.13 13.17 -5.41
CA SER A 40 -18.13 14.02 -4.73
C SER A 40 -17.06 13.17 -4.03
N PHE A 41 -15.96 13.79 -3.58
CA PHE A 41 -14.97 13.09 -2.75
C PHE A 41 -15.58 12.62 -1.42
N GLU A 42 -16.47 13.42 -0.84
CA GLU A 42 -17.16 13.12 0.40
C GLU A 42 -18.12 11.93 0.23
N ASP A 43 -18.77 11.81 -0.92
CA ASP A 43 -19.60 10.65 -1.25
C ASP A 43 -18.76 9.41 -1.54
N PHE A 44 -17.61 9.56 -2.19
CA PHE A 44 -16.63 8.48 -2.30
C PHE A 44 -16.20 7.95 -0.92
N LEU A 45 -15.88 8.83 0.03
CA LEU A 45 -15.53 8.45 1.40
C LEU A 45 -16.67 7.69 2.10
N LYS A 46 -17.92 8.14 1.96
CA LYS A 46 -19.09 7.43 2.50
C LYS A 46 -19.22 6.03 1.89
N THR A 47 -19.03 5.90 0.58
CA THR A 47 -19.09 4.62 -0.13
C THR A 47 -18.03 3.64 0.36
N ILE A 48 -16.75 4.03 0.39
CA ILE A 48 -15.68 3.13 0.85
C ILE A 48 -15.82 2.76 2.33
N THR A 49 -16.37 3.67 3.14
CA THR A 49 -16.66 3.41 4.56
C THR A 49 -17.80 2.43 4.73
N ALA A 50 -18.91 2.60 4.00
CA ALA A 50 -20.04 1.68 4.04
C ALA A 50 -19.59 0.28 3.61
N LEU A 51 -18.77 0.19 2.56
CA LEU A 51 -18.18 -1.05 2.10
C LEU A 51 -17.23 -1.66 3.13
N ASN A 52 -16.38 -0.87 3.78
CA ASN A 52 -15.51 -1.35 4.85
C ASN A 52 -16.28 -1.93 6.05
N ASN A 53 -17.34 -1.25 6.49
CA ASN A 53 -18.21 -1.73 7.57
C ASN A 53 -18.86 -3.08 7.21
N LEU A 54 -19.24 -3.25 5.95
CA LEU A 54 -19.80 -4.50 5.43
C LEU A 54 -18.79 -5.65 5.51
N VAL A 55 -17.58 -5.47 4.96
CA VAL A 55 -16.58 -6.54 4.89
C VAL A 55 -16.00 -6.93 6.26
N GLN A 56 -16.21 -6.10 7.29
CA GLN A 56 -15.82 -6.41 8.66
C GLN A 56 -16.91 -7.13 9.46
N ALA A 57 -18.16 -7.16 8.98
CA ALA A 57 -19.33 -7.69 9.71
C ALA A 57 -19.45 -7.19 11.17
N GLN A 58 -18.86 -6.02 11.46
CA GLN A 58 -18.86 -5.36 12.76
C GLN A 58 -19.14 -3.88 12.57
N ASN A 59 -19.80 -3.28 13.57
CA ASN A 59 -20.08 -1.85 13.66
C ASN A 59 -18.77 -1.05 13.86
N VAL A 60 -17.92 -0.98 12.84
CA VAL A 60 -16.81 -0.04 12.84
C VAL A 60 -17.39 1.34 12.59
N LYS A 61 -17.20 2.23 13.56
CA LYS A 61 -17.64 3.61 13.40
C LYS A 61 -16.76 4.26 12.32
N PRO A 62 -17.36 4.94 11.32
CA PRO A 62 -16.61 5.84 10.45
C PRO A 62 -15.72 6.75 11.28
N ILE A 63 -14.50 7.01 10.83
CA ILE A 63 -13.77 8.19 11.31
C ILE A 63 -14.62 9.38 10.88
N LYS A 64 -15.15 10.14 11.85
CA LYS A 64 -15.93 11.36 11.55
C LYS A 64 -15.04 12.32 10.73
N SER A 65 -15.62 13.02 9.75
CA SER A 65 -14.90 14.00 8.91
C SER A 65 -14.03 14.97 9.71
N ASP A 66 -14.48 15.37 10.89
CA ASP A 66 -13.77 16.33 11.74
C ASP A 66 -12.63 15.66 12.53
N ALA A 67 -12.71 14.36 12.79
CA ALA A 67 -11.64 13.57 13.40
C ALA A 67 -10.56 13.16 12.39
N TYR A 68 -10.94 13.08 11.11
CA TYR A 68 -10.04 12.99 9.96
C TYR A 68 -9.27 14.31 9.76
N LEU A 69 -9.94 15.46 9.92
CA LEU A 69 -9.33 16.81 9.86
C LEU A 69 -8.49 17.19 11.09
N LYS A 70 -8.75 16.58 12.27
CA LYS A 70 -8.07 16.93 13.53
C LYS A 70 -7.03 15.90 14.00
N GLY A 71 -6.81 14.82 13.25
CA GLY A 71 -5.96 13.70 13.71
C GLY A 71 -6.41 13.09 15.04
N SER A 72 -7.65 13.32 15.48
CA SER A 72 -8.07 13.11 16.87
C SER A 72 -9.09 11.98 17.07
N GLY A 73 -9.41 11.21 16.02
CA GLY A 73 -10.25 10.02 16.16
C GLY A 73 -9.43 8.78 15.89
N ARG A 74 -8.82 8.22 16.95
CA ARG A 74 -8.15 6.91 16.96
C ARG A 74 -7.61 6.52 15.58
N ILE A 75 -6.65 7.31 15.09
CA ILE A 75 -5.62 6.76 14.20
C ILE A 75 -5.15 5.52 14.92
N GLY A 76 -5.40 4.34 14.36
CA GLY A 76 -5.18 3.08 15.06
C GLY A 76 -3.80 3.08 15.69
N VAL A 77 -3.76 3.17 17.02
CA VAL A 77 -2.64 2.64 17.78
C VAL A 77 -2.75 1.15 17.56
N PHE A 78 -2.02 0.69 16.55
CA PHE A 78 -2.07 -0.67 16.10
C PHE A 78 -0.95 -1.49 16.69
N ALA A 79 -1.33 -2.69 17.10
CA ALA A 79 -0.47 -3.87 17.17
C ALA A 79 -0.38 -4.56 15.80
N THR A 80 -0.25 -3.80 14.71
CA THR A 80 0.09 -4.33 13.38
C THR A 80 1.53 -3.93 13.07
N GLN A 81 2.29 -4.87 12.53
CA GLN A 81 3.67 -4.66 12.10
C GLN A 81 3.80 -3.66 10.94
N TYR A 82 2.70 -3.16 10.37
CA TYR A 82 2.70 -2.20 9.25
C TYR A 82 2.41 -0.76 9.72
N LEU A 83 3.30 0.17 9.37
CA LEU A 83 3.13 1.62 9.45
C LEU A 83 2.71 2.12 8.06
N ALA A 84 1.50 2.66 8.01
CA ALA A 84 0.98 3.38 6.86
C ALA A 84 1.66 4.78 6.74
N PRO A 85 1.47 5.51 5.61
CA PRO A 85 1.92 6.89 5.49
C PRO A 85 1.52 7.77 6.68
N ALA A 86 2.22 8.89 6.85
CA ALA A 86 1.93 9.85 7.91
C ALA A 86 0.48 10.30 7.83
N VAL A 87 -0.14 10.52 9.00
CA VAL A 87 -1.60 10.70 9.10
C VAL A 87 -2.06 11.92 8.31
N GLU A 88 -1.29 12.98 8.41
CA GLU A 88 -1.44 14.24 7.71
C GLU A 88 -1.48 14.08 6.18
N ASP A 89 -0.76 13.10 5.62
CA ASP A 89 -0.71 12.85 4.17
C ASP A 89 -1.88 11.99 3.68
N ARG A 90 -2.49 11.16 4.53
CA ARG A 90 -3.48 10.15 4.09
C ARG A 90 -4.68 10.77 3.38
N GLN A 91 -5.09 11.96 3.80
CA GLN A 91 -6.23 12.62 3.21
C GLN A 91 -5.97 13.12 1.80
N GLU A 92 -4.81 13.73 1.61
CA GLU A 92 -4.34 14.15 0.29
C GLU A 92 -4.20 12.95 -0.64
N LEU A 93 -3.54 11.88 -0.16
CA LEU A 93 -3.35 10.64 -0.91
C LEU A 93 -4.69 10.02 -1.33
N LEU A 94 -5.68 9.92 -0.43
CA LEU A 94 -7.01 9.43 -0.78
C LEU A 94 -7.70 10.30 -1.84
N ARG A 95 -7.57 11.63 -1.74
CA ARG A 95 -8.16 12.56 -2.69
C ARG A 95 -7.51 12.44 -4.08
N SER A 96 -6.19 12.28 -4.13
CA SER A 96 -5.44 12.02 -5.36
C SER A 96 -5.83 10.69 -5.99
N THR A 97 -5.90 9.61 -5.20
CA THR A 97 -6.38 8.29 -5.64
C THR A 97 -7.79 8.36 -6.20
N TYR A 98 -8.72 9.02 -5.51
CA TYR A 98 -10.08 9.20 -5.98
C TYR A 98 -10.13 9.96 -7.31
N SER A 99 -9.39 11.07 -7.41
CA SER A 99 -9.37 11.90 -8.63
C SER A 99 -8.80 11.13 -9.82
N ALA A 100 -7.76 10.35 -9.60
CA ALA A 100 -7.15 9.47 -10.61
C ALA A 100 -8.09 8.33 -11.02
N ALA A 101 -8.72 7.63 -10.08
CA ALA A 101 -9.70 6.59 -10.36
C ALA A 101 -10.89 7.13 -11.15
N ARG A 102 -11.39 8.32 -10.78
CA ARG A 102 -12.44 9.03 -11.52
C ARG A 102 -12.00 9.32 -12.96
N SER A 103 -10.79 9.86 -13.14
CA SER A 103 -10.25 10.12 -14.48
C SER A 103 -10.17 8.85 -15.33
N LEU A 104 -9.66 7.75 -14.77
CA LEU A 104 -9.57 6.45 -15.46
C LEU A 104 -10.95 5.96 -15.92
N ILE A 105 -11.98 6.02 -15.07
CA ILE A 105 -13.35 5.63 -15.43
C ILE A 105 -13.90 6.51 -16.57
N MET A 106 -13.67 7.82 -16.52
CA MET A 106 -14.07 8.74 -17.59
C MET A 106 -13.40 8.43 -18.94
N HIS A 107 -12.24 7.78 -18.93
CA HIS A 107 -11.50 7.35 -20.13
C HIS A 107 -11.68 5.86 -20.44
N ASP A 108 -12.76 5.23 -19.97
CA ASP A 108 -13.07 3.81 -20.23
C ASP A 108 -12.06 2.81 -19.65
N ARG A 109 -11.38 3.18 -18.57
CA ARG A 109 -10.38 2.36 -17.88
C ARG A 109 -10.85 1.98 -16.48
N ALA A 110 -12.10 1.53 -16.35
CA ALA A 110 -12.70 1.14 -15.06
C ALA A 110 -11.94 -0.01 -14.37
N LYS A 111 -11.43 -0.96 -15.17
CA LYS A 111 -10.57 -2.05 -14.71
C LYS A 111 -9.32 -1.54 -13.98
N ASP A 112 -8.64 -0.56 -14.58
CA ASP A 112 -7.44 0.06 -14.02
C ASP A 112 -7.78 0.92 -12.80
N ALA A 113 -8.95 1.59 -12.80
CA ALA A 113 -9.44 2.30 -11.61
C ALA A 113 -9.66 1.35 -10.42
N GLY A 114 -10.19 0.15 -10.68
CA GLY A 114 -10.31 -0.91 -9.68
C GLY A 114 -8.96 -1.36 -9.12
N LEU A 115 -7.96 -1.56 -9.98
CA LEU A 115 -6.59 -1.89 -9.57
C LEU A 115 -5.99 -0.77 -8.69
N LEU A 116 -6.14 0.47 -9.13
CA LEU A 116 -5.65 1.65 -8.40
C LEU A 116 -6.26 1.74 -7.00
N LEU A 117 -7.58 1.57 -6.89
CA LEU A 117 -8.29 1.63 -5.60
C LEU A 117 -7.85 0.49 -4.68
N PHE A 118 -7.66 -0.72 -5.21
CA PHE A 118 -7.18 -1.85 -4.43
C PHE A 118 -5.79 -1.60 -3.83
N LEU A 119 -4.81 -1.26 -4.68
CA LEU A 119 -3.43 -1.04 -4.23
C LEU A 119 -3.32 0.16 -3.30
N SER A 120 -3.98 1.27 -3.63
CA SER A 120 -3.91 2.50 -2.84
C SER A 120 -4.57 2.36 -1.47
N LEU A 121 -5.73 1.69 -1.35
CA LEU A 121 -6.36 1.49 -0.04
C LEU A 121 -5.53 0.57 0.85
N GLN A 122 -4.86 -0.42 0.28
CA GLN A 122 -3.98 -1.29 1.03
C GLN A 122 -2.75 -0.54 1.57
N ALA A 123 -2.16 0.35 0.75
CA ALA A 123 -0.98 1.14 1.11
C ALA A 123 -1.30 2.33 2.03
N ILE A 124 -2.34 3.11 1.75
CA ILE A 124 -2.75 4.26 2.58
C ILE A 124 -3.30 3.78 3.95
N HIS A 125 -3.93 2.61 3.96
CA HIS A 125 -4.50 1.98 5.15
C HIS A 125 -5.46 2.90 5.93
N PRO A 126 -6.50 3.47 5.29
CA PRO A 126 -7.35 4.48 5.93
C PRO A 126 -8.25 3.95 7.05
N PHE A 127 -8.50 2.63 7.10
CA PHE A 127 -9.34 1.99 8.12
C PHE A 127 -8.52 1.24 9.16
N GLN A 128 -9.13 1.01 10.33
CA GLN A 128 -8.51 0.18 11.38
C GLN A 128 -8.43 -1.31 10.97
N ASP A 129 -9.28 -1.78 10.07
CA ASP A 129 -9.17 -3.14 9.53
C ASP A 129 -9.89 -3.16 8.19
N GLY A 130 -9.77 -4.25 7.44
CA GLY A 130 -10.54 -4.47 6.24
C GLY A 130 -10.04 -3.69 5.02
N ASN A 131 -8.93 -2.95 5.09
CA ASN A 131 -8.39 -2.20 3.94
C ASN A 131 -8.23 -3.07 2.68
N GLY A 132 -7.56 -4.21 2.80
CA GLY A 132 -7.42 -5.16 1.69
C GLY A 132 -8.76 -5.77 1.24
N ARG A 133 -9.69 -6.04 2.16
CA ARG A 133 -11.04 -6.56 1.80
C ARG A 133 -11.85 -5.51 1.04
N THR A 134 -11.85 -4.27 1.50
CA THR A 134 -12.50 -3.14 0.83
C THR A 134 -11.90 -2.89 -0.55
N GLY A 135 -10.57 -2.92 -0.66
CA GLY A 135 -9.88 -2.80 -1.94
C GLY A 135 -10.28 -3.89 -2.93
N ARG A 136 -10.29 -5.17 -2.50
CA ARG A 136 -10.73 -6.30 -3.35
C ARG A 136 -12.18 -6.16 -3.79
N ALA A 137 -13.08 -5.75 -2.88
CA ALA A 137 -14.48 -5.51 -3.25
C ALA A 137 -14.60 -4.45 -4.34
N LEU A 138 -13.92 -3.31 -4.20
CA LEU A 138 -13.94 -2.26 -5.23
C LEU A 138 -13.36 -2.74 -6.56
N PHE A 139 -12.26 -3.48 -6.52
CA PHE A 139 -11.67 -4.08 -7.72
C PHE A 139 -12.69 -4.94 -8.46
N LEU A 140 -13.32 -5.90 -7.76
CA LEU A 140 -14.27 -6.84 -8.36
C LEU A 140 -15.51 -6.15 -8.90
N LEU A 141 -16.05 -5.17 -8.15
CA LEU A 141 -17.20 -4.38 -8.59
C LEU A 141 -16.94 -3.64 -9.91
N LEU A 142 -15.72 -3.14 -10.12
CA LEU A 142 -15.34 -2.39 -11.32
C LEU A 142 -14.81 -3.25 -12.47
N ASN A 143 -14.44 -4.51 -12.22
CA ASN A 143 -13.76 -5.37 -13.19
C ASN A 143 -14.62 -6.49 -13.75
N GLU A 144 -15.48 -7.09 -12.95
CA GLU A 144 -16.18 -8.28 -13.42
C GLU A 144 -17.46 -7.92 -14.17
N PRO A 145 -17.73 -8.53 -15.35
CA PRO A 145 -19.04 -8.52 -15.97
C PRO A 145 -19.99 -9.42 -15.17
N LEU A 146 -20.18 -9.06 -13.91
CA LEU A 146 -21.12 -9.74 -13.04
C LEU A 146 -22.50 -9.39 -13.54
N LYS A 147 -23.25 -10.42 -13.93
CA LYS A 147 -24.68 -10.32 -14.10
C LYS A 147 -25.27 -9.64 -12.86
N PRO A 148 -26.12 -8.62 -13.01
CA PRO A 148 -26.64 -7.84 -11.88
C PRO A 148 -27.17 -8.71 -10.73
N GLU A 149 -27.83 -9.83 -11.07
CA GLU A 149 -28.42 -10.80 -10.14
C GLU A 149 -27.41 -11.62 -9.31
N ASP A 150 -26.15 -11.76 -9.76
CA ASP A 150 -25.13 -12.58 -9.09
C ASP A 150 -24.00 -11.75 -8.47
N ARG A 151 -24.00 -10.42 -8.68
CA ARG A 151 -22.88 -9.54 -8.34
C ARG A 151 -22.53 -9.57 -6.86
N ALA A 152 -23.52 -9.50 -5.98
CA ALA A 152 -23.27 -9.51 -4.55
C ALA A 152 -22.77 -10.87 -4.04
N THR A 153 -23.27 -11.96 -4.61
CA THR A 153 -22.85 -13.33 -4.28
C THR A 153 -21.43 -13.60 -4.73
N SER A 154 -21.04 -13.17 -5.94
CA SER A 154 -19.68 -13.34 -6.45
C SER A 154 -18.67 -12.51 -5.66
N VAL A 155 -18.97 -11.23 -5.39
CA VAL A 155 -18.09 -10.38 -4.57
C VAL A 155 -17.97 -10.93 -3.14
N ALA A 156 -19.05 -11.44 -2.53
CA ALA A 156 -18.99 -12.06 -1.21
C ALA A 156 -18.02 -13.25 -1.12
N LYS A 157 -17.88 -14.06 -2.18
CA LYS A 157 -16.92 -15.19 -2.22
C LYS A 157 -15.46 -14.76 -2.07
N PHE A 158 -15.11 -13.54 -2.49
CA PHE A 158 -13.75 -13.00 -2.35
C PHE A 158 -13.54 -12.20 -1.03
N LEU A 159 -14.60 -12.07 -0.23
CA LEU A 159 -14.63 -11.28 0.99
C LEU A 159 -14.79 -12.15 2.24
N ASP A 160 -15.62 -13.19 2.17
CA ASP A 160 -15.92 -14.07 3.29
C ASP A 160 -14.80 -15.11 3.46
N SER A 161 -14.14 -15.04 4.61
CA SER A 161 -13.12 -15.99 5.07
C SER A 161 -13.73 -17.23 5.73
N ASP A 162 -14.95 -17.61 5.38
CA ASP A 162 -15.45 -18.89 5.85
C ASP A 162 -14.54 -19.94 5.22
N LYS A 163 -13.95 -20.77 6.08
CA LYS A 163 -13.09 -21.90 5.74
C LYS A 163 -13.90 -22.98 5.01
N SER A 164 -14.60 -22.61 3.94
CA SER A 164 -15.11 -23.58 2.99
C SER A 164 -13.91 -24.23 2.30
N THR A 165 -14.16 -25.38 1.71
CA THR A 165 -13.21 -26.27 1.06
C THR A 165 -12.44 -25.67 -0.13
N ASP A 166 -12.64 -24.39 -0.45
CA ASP A 166 -12.24 -23.72 -1.71
C ASP A 166 -11.06 -22.73 -1.57
N GLY A 167 -10.30 -22.80 -0.47
CA GLY A 167 -9.04 -22.04 -0.28
C GLY A 167 -9.18 -20.66 0.38
N ASP A 168 -8.04 -20.00 0.67
CA ASP A 168 -8.00 -18.64 1.25
C ASP A 168 -8.54 -17.62 0.21
N PRO A 169 -9.57 -16.81 0.53
CA PRO A 169 -10.09 -15.78 -0.38
C PRO A 169 -9.04 -14.80 -0.90
N ARG A 170 -7.94 -14.58 -0.16
CA ARG A 170 -6.79 -13.80 -0.63
C ARG A 170 -6.09 -14.49 -1.79
N SER A 171 -5.79 -15.77 -1.66
CA SER A 171 -5.18 -16.57 -2.71
C SER A 171 -6.03 -16.61 -3.98
N ASN A 172 -7.36 -16.72 -3.82
CA ASN A 172 -8.29 -16.71 -4.96
C ASN A 172 -8.28 -15.36 -5.70
N PHE A 173 -8.13 -14.24 -4.98
CA PHE A 173 -7.98 -12.92 -5.60
C PHE A 173 -6.62 -12.74 -6.29
N TYR A 174 -5.56 -13.38 -5.79
CA TYR A 174 -4.22 -13.23 -6.36
C TYR A 174 -4.01 -13.89 -7.71
N HIS A 175 -5.02 -14.61 -8.23
CA HIS A 175 -5.09 -15.00 -9.64
C HIS A 175 -5.53 -13.86 -10.57
N LEU A 176 -6.06 -12.75 -10.03
CA LEU A 176 -6.48 -11.59 -10.80
C LEU A 176 -5.43 -10.47 -10.75
N VAL A 177 -4.88 -10.21 -9.56
CA VAL A 177 -3.88 -9.16 -9.29
C VAL A 177 -2.75 -9.81 -8.53
N LYS A 178 -1.49 -9.50 -8.84
CA LYS A 178 -0.35 -10.04 -8.09
C LYS A 178 -0.46 -9.72 -6.60
N ASP A 179 0.14 -10.57 -5.78
CA ASP A 179 0.24 -10.29 -4.35
C ASP A 179 1.00 -8.97 -4.16
N PRO A 180 0.56 -8.06 -3.28
CA PRO A 180 1.31 -6.86 -2.93
C PRO A 180 2.77 -7.14 -2.55
N ARG A 181 3.07 -8.32 -2.02
CA ARG A 181 4.45 -8.78 -1.76
C ARG A 181 5.32 -8.89 -3.01
N ASP A 182 4.71 -9.12 -4.18
CA ASP A 182 5.38 -9.18 -5.47
C ASP A 182 5.35 -7.81 -6.19
N ILE A 183 4.40 -6.93 -5.83
CA ILE A 183 4.24 -5.58 -6.42
C ILE A 183 5.13 -4.55 -5.71
N ASP A 184 5.16 -4.56 -4.38
CA ASP A 184 5.90 -3.61 -3.55
C ASP A 184 7.38 -3.48 -3.96
N PRO A 185 8.12 -4.57 -4.29
CA PRO A 185 9.51 -4.44 -4.75
C PRO A 185 9.65 -3.58 -6.02
N ILE A 186 8.74 -3.75 -6.98
CA ILE A 186 8.73 -3.00 -8.25
C ILE A 186 8.47 -1.51 -7.97
N ILE A 187 7.49 -1.22 -7.11
CA ILE A 187 7.15 0.16 -6.74
C ILE A 187 8.30 0.81 -5.98
N ASN A 188 8.87 0.10 -5.01
CA ASN A 188 9.97 0.60 -4.18
C ASN A 188 11.22 0.90 -5.00
N GLU A 189 11.54 0.07 -6.00
CA GLU A 189 12.65 0.33 -6.92
C GLU A 189 12.43 1.62 -7.71
N LEU A 190 11.23 1.83 -8.27
CA LEU A 190 10.92 3.06 -8.99
C LEU A 190 10.98 4.31 -8.09
N VAL A 191 10.51 4.21 -6.85
CA VAL A 191 10.62 5.29 -5.86
C VAL A 191 12.09 5.56 -5.50
N ALA A 192 12.89 4.51 -5.28
CA ALA A 192 14.30 4.65 -5.01
C ALA A 192 15.04 5.31 -6.19
N ASN A 193 14.69 4.94 -7.42
CA ASN A 193 15.23 5.57 -8.62
C ASN A 193 14.91 7.07 -8.72
N ASP A 194 13.69 7.48 -8.35
CA ASP A 194 13.34 8.90 -8.27
C ASP A 194 14.12 9.66 -7.18
N ILE A 195 14.32 9.03 -6.02
CA ILE A 195 15.02 9.64 -4.87
C ILE A 195 16.53 9.72 -5.11
N PHE A 196 17.11 8.68 -5.67
CA PHE A 196 18.55 8.53 -5.78
C PHE A 196 19.13 8.91 -7.15
N GLY A 197 18.31 8.87 -8.19
CA GLY A 197 18.71 9.09 -9.58
C GLY A 197 19.49 7.93 -10.18
N ALA A 198 19.83 8.05 -11.47
CA ALA A 198 20.50 7.03 -12.29
C ALA A 198 21.89 6.57 -11.76
N GLN A 199 22.48 7.29 -10.82
CA GLN A 199 23.73 6.87 -10.18
C GLN A 199 23.56 5.73 -9.16
N PHE A 200 22.32 5.51 -8.68
CA PHE A 200 21.97 4.38 -7.82
C PHE A 200 21.30 3.24 -8.58
N THR A 201 21.01 3.39 -9.89
CA THR A 201 20.46 2.30 -10.70
C THR A 201 21.48 1.21 -11.02
N SER A 202 22.79 1.44 -10.76
CA SER A 202 23.78 0.35 -10.80
C SER A 202 23.74 -0.53 -9.56
N ILE A 203 23.20 0.00 -8.45
CA ILE A 203 22.99 -0.74 -7.22
C ILE A 203 21.69 -1.53 -7.39
N GLU A 204 21.77 -2.84 -7.30
CA GLU A 204 20.61 -3.71 -7.48
C GLU A 204 19.78 -3.85 -6.20
N SER A 205 20.37 -3.54 -5.03
CA SER A 205 19.66 -3.58 -3.75
C SER A 205 20.28 -2.72 -2.66
N LEU A 206 19.42 -2.23 -1.76
CA LEU A 206 19.78 -1.65 -0.48
C LEU A 206 19.54 -2.67 0.64
N GLY A 207 20.36 -2.62 1.68
CA GLY A 207 20.14 -3.42 2.87
C GLY A 207 21.04 -3.03 4.03
N TYR A 208 20.71 -3.52 5.22
CA TYR A 208 21.60 -3.44 6.37
C TYR A 208 21.84 -4.80 7.03
N HIS A 209 22.88 -4.85 7.86
CA HIS A 209 23.18 -5.96 8.77
C HIS A 209 23.50 -5.43 10.17
N GLY A 210 23.20 -6.23 11.20
CA GLY A 210 23.42 -5.87 12.60
C GLY A 210 22.61 -6.80 13.52
N ALA A 211 23.20 -7.22 14.63
CA ALA A 211 22.64 -8.29 15.47
C ALA A 211 21.84 -7.80 16.69
N ASP A 212 22.00 -6.53 17.12
CA ASP A 212 21.40 -6.05 18.36
C ASP A 212 21.02 -4.57 18.33
N PHE A 213 19.90 -4.29 17.67
CA PHE A 213 19.28 -2.96 17.60
C PHE A 213 18.89 -2.43 18.98
N GLY A 214 18.34 -3.31 19.81
CA GLY A 214 17.89 -2.97 21.16
C GLY A 214 19.04 -2.48 22.03
N ALA A 215 20.20 -3.14 21.99
CA ALA A 215 21.37 -2.69 22.76
C ALA A 215 21.99 -1.40 22.20
N ALA A 216 22.06 -1.26 20.87
CA ALA A 216 22.56 -0.03 20.25
C ALA A 216 21.75 1.20 20.69
N LEU A 217 20.42 1.09 20.68
CA LEU A 217 19.52 2.17 21.05
C LEU A 217 19.43 2.41 22.57
N ARG A 218 19.55 1.36 23.41
CA ARG A 218 19.57 1.49 24.88
C ARG A 218 20.75 2.31 25.41
N SER A 219 21.80 2.48 24.61
CA SER A 219 22.96 3.33 24.96
C SER A 219 22.75 4.82 24.67
N HIS A 220 21.63 5.20 24.03
CA HIS A 220 21.33 6.56 23.64
C HIS A 220 20.16 7.12 24.48
N GLU A 221 20.22 8.42 24.78
CA GLU A 221 19.11 9.18 25.37
C GLU A 221 18.03 9.48 24.30
N ILE A 222 17.49 8.45 23.65
CA ILE A 222 16.39 8.61 22.70
C ILE A 222 15.05 8.57 23.45
N SER A 223 14.15 9.50 23.13
CA SER A 223 12.83 9.50 23.74
C SER A 223 12.05 8.20 23.42
N PRO A 224 11.26 7.66 24.37
CA PRO A 224 10.54 6.38 24.18
C PRO A 224 9.64 6.33 22.94
N ASN A 225 9.02 7.46 22.57
CA ASN A 225 8.17 7.57 21.39
C ASN A 225 8.94 7.38 20.07
N ILE A 226 10.16 7.92 19.98
CA ILE A 226 11.01 7.77 18.79
C ILE A 226 11.53 6.34 18.70
N PHE A 227 11.93 5.77 19.83
CA PHE A 227 12.35 4.38 19.90
C PHE A 227 11.23 3.44 19.40
N GLU A 228 10.00 3.60 19.88
CA GLU A 228 8.87 2.78 19.45
C GLU A 228 8.60 2.91 17.94
N LYS A 229 8.63 4.13 17.40
CA LYS A 229 8.45 4.35 15.95
C LYS A 229 9.55 3.71 15.12
N LEU A 230 10.81 3.88 15.55
CA LEU A 230 11.96 3.28 14.88
C LEU A 230 11.90 1.75 14.91
N ASP A 231 11.59 1.15 16.06
CA ASP A 231 11.46 -0.29 16.23
C ASP A 231 10.37 -0.88 15.32
N ARG A 232 9.22 -0.21 15.24
CA ARG A 232 8.14 -0.60 14.32
C ARG A 232 8.54 -0.45 12.85
N MET A 233 9.23 0.63 12.50
CA MET A 233 9.74 0.86 11.14
C MET A 233 10.71 -0.24 10.72
N LEU A 234 11.64 -0.61 11.58
CA LEU A 234 12.61 -1.69 11.31
C LEU A 234 11.92 -3.06 11.23
N SER A 235 10.84 -3.27 11.98
CA SER A 235 10.04 -4.50 11.95
C SER A 235 9.25 -4.70 10.65
N GLU A 236 9.06 -3.66 9.84
CA GLU A 236 8.50 -3.78 8.48
C GLU A 236 9.48 -4.36 7.47
N ARG A 237 10.76 -4.45 7.81
CA ARG A 237 11.72 -5.08 6.92
C ARG A 237 11.42 -6.57 6.84
N ILE A 238 10.84 -6.96 5.72
CA ILE A 238 10.68 -8.35 5.35
C ILE A 238 11.80 -8.68 4.37
N GLU A 239 12.83 -9.38 4.82
CA GLU A 239 14.01 -9.71 3.99
C GLU A 239 13.67 -10.45 2.70
N SER A 240 12.53 -11.16 2.68
CA SER A 240 12.03 -11.88 1.51
C SER A 240 11.29 -11.01 0.49
N LEU A 241 11.01 -9.73 0.77
CA LEU A 241 10.29 -8.81 -0.12
C LEU A 241 11.22 -7.96 -1.00
N GLY A 242 12.44 -8.43 -1.25
CA GLY A 242 13.30 -7.87 -2.27
C GLY A 242 13.91 -6.50 -1.93
N ASN A 243 14.32 -5.82 -3.01
CA ASN A 243 15.24 -4.70 -3.01
C ASN A 243 14.54 -3.38 -2.63
N PHE A 244 15.28 -2.42 -2.05
CA PHE A 244 14.82 -1.03 -1.82
C PHE A 244 13.64 -0.82 -0.85
N ASN A 245 13.45 -1.68 0.16
CA ASN A 245 12.38 -1.46 1.14
C ASN A 245 12.46 -0.05 1.80
N ALA A 246 11.31 0.47 2.22
CA ALA A 246 11.21 1.85 2.72
C ALA A 246 12.16 2.16 3.90
N PRO A 247 12.36 1.26 4.90
CA PRO A 247 13.37 1.48 5.93
C PRO A 247 14.80 1.66 5.37
N ASP A 248 15.24 0.78 4.47
CA ASP A 248 16.57 0.84 3.88
C ASP A 248 16.77 2.14 3.07
N THR A 249 15.78 2.49 2.25
CA THR A 249 15.76 3.73 1.47
C THR A 249 15.88 4.96 2.37
N ALA A 250 15.14 5.00 3.49
CA ALA A 250 15.17 6.11 4.43
C ALA A 250 16.55 6.30 5.08
N PHE A 251 17.18 5.22 5.54
CA PHE A 251 18.53 5.28 6.10
C PHE A 251 19.56 5.75 5.07
N VAL A 252 19.53 5.19 3.87
CA VAL A 252 20.47 5.55 2.80
C VAL A 252 20.30 7.02 2.41
N GLN A 253 19.07 7.53 2.40
CA GLN A 253 18.80 8.93 2.12
C GLN A 253 19.40 9.88 3.17
N VAL A 254 19.26 9.56 4.46
CA VAL A 254 19.85 10.36 5.56
C VAL A 254 21.38 10.25 5.58
N LEU A 255 21.93 9.05 5.36
CA LEU A 255 23.37 8.86 5.23
C LEU A 255 23.94 9.67 4.06
N ARG A 256 23.24 9.68 2.93
CA ARG A 256 23.62 10.47 1.75
C ARG A 256 23.58 11.97 2.03
N SER A 257 22.50 12.48 2.62
CA SER A 257 22.35 13.92 2.88
C SER A 257 23.41 14.45 3.84
N LYS A 258 23.93 13.60 4.73
CA LYS A 258 25.00 13.93 5.67
C LYS A 258 26.41 13.60 5.16
N GLY A 259 26.56 13.08 3.94
CA GLY A 259 27.87 12.68 3.38
C GLY A 259 28.52 11.49 4.08
N LEU A 260 27.72 10.59 4.65
CA LEU A 260 28.15 9.50 5.52
C LEU A 260 28.07 8.11 4.87
N LEU A 261 27.65 7.98 3.60
CA LEU A 261 27.48 6.68 2.94
C LEU A 261 28.73 5.79 3.07
N GLU A 262 29.89 6.26 2.59
CA GLU A 262 31.13 5.48 2.59
C GLU A 262 31.64 5.13 4.00
N LYS A 263 31.31 5.94 5.02
CA LYS A 263 31.70 5.65 6.41
C LYS A 263 31.05 4.36 6.94
N TYR A 264 29.81 4.09 6.51
CA TYR A 264 29.00 2.97 7.00
C TYR A 264 28.81 1.86 5.98
N ARG A 265 29.27 2.05 4.73
CA ARG A 265 29.29 1.02 3.70
C ARG A 265 30.08 -0.19 4.19
N ASP A 266 29.50 -1.36 3.97
CA ASP A 266 30.13 -2.63 4.30
C ASP A 266 31.12 -3.03 3.21
N SER A 267 32.40 -3.11 3.58
CA SER A 267 33.50 -3.52 2.70
C SER A 267 33.56 -5.03 2.43
N SER A 268 32.74 -5.84 3.12
CA SER A 268 32.77 -7.31 3.00
C SER A 268 32.09 -7.87 1.74
N THR A 269 31.52 -7.02 0.88
CA THR A 269 30.96 -7.41 -0.43
C THR A 269 32.02 -7.81 -1.49
N SER A 270 33.31 -7.84 -1.12
CA SER A 270 34.44 -8.14 -2.03
C SER A 270 34.86 -9.62 -2.07
N GLY A 271 34.11 -10.55 -1.46
CA GLY A 271 34.56 -11.94 -1.29
C GLY A 271 33.52 -13.01 -1.63
N GLY A 272 33.57 -13.52 -2.86
CA GLY A 272 33.25 -14.94 -3.11
C GLY A 272 31.89 -15.34 -3.70
N SER A 273 31.14 -14.43 -4.35
CA SER A 273 29.97 -14.79 -5.15
C SER A 273 30.14 -14.31 -6.59
N THR A 274 30.00 -15.18 -7.57
CA THR A 274 30.03 -14.91 -9.01
C THR A 274 28.83 -14.13 -9.54
N SER A 275 27.95 -13.62 -8.67
CA SER A 275 26.85 -12.73 -9.06
C SER A 275 27.34 -11.28 -9.08
N SER A 276 27.40 -10.68 -10.25
CA SER A 276 27.82 -9.29 -10.53
C SER A 276 26.88 -8.20 -9.98
N GLU A 277 26.04 -8.53 -9.00
CA GLU A 277 25.01 -7.64 -8.48
C GLU A 277 25.63 -6.64 -7.49
N GLU A 278 25.73 -5.36 -7.86
CA GLU A 278 26.25 -4.33 -6.96
C GLU A 278 25.22 -4.09 -5.85
N ARG A 279 25.54 -4.42 -4.60
CA ARG A 279 24.63 -4.23 -3.45
C ARG A 279 25.18 -3.18 -2.51
N TYR A 280 24.41 -2.15 -2.19
CA TYR A 280 24.78 -1.22 -1.13
C TYR A 280 24.29 -1.75 0.21
N ARG A 281 25.23 -2.19 1.04
CA ARG A 281 24.97 -2.65 2.41
C ARG A 281 25.63 -1.75 3.42
N PHE A 282 24.95 -1.48 4.53
CA PHE A 282 25.52 -0.72 5.65
C PHE A 282 25.34 -1.43 6.99
N ASN A 283 26.21 -1.10 7.95
CA ASN A 283 26.09 -1.63 9.32
C ASN A 283 25.18 -0.72 10.15
N ILE A 284 23.93 -1.12 10.32
CA ILE A 284 22.92 -0.30 11.03
C ILE A 284 23.22 -0.17 12.53
N THR A 285 23.84 -1.17 13.16
CA THR A 285 24.28 -1.04 14.57
C THR A 285 25.27 0.11 14.73
N ARG A 286 26.22 0.28 13.79
CA ARG A 286 27.16 1.41 13.78
C ARG A 286 26.47 2.73 13.49
N VAL A 287 25.50 2.75 12.57
CA VAL A 287 24.70 3.95 12.27
C VAL A 287 23.94 4.40 13.52
N LEU A 288 23.17 3.51 14.15
CA LEU A 288 22.34 3.82 15.32
C LEU A 288 23.16 4.23 16.55
N ARG A 289 24.40 3.76 16.67
CA ARG A 289 25.31 4.16 17.77
C ARG A 289 25.90 5.57 17.56
N ASP A 290 25.98 6.02 16.32
CA ASP A 290 26.62 7.30 15.99
C ASP A 290 25.58 8.40 15.71
N PHE A 291 24.31 8.04 15.46
CA PHE A 291 23.20 8.96 15.16
C PHE A 291 22.63 9.57 16.44
N THR A 292 22.38 10.87 16.39
CA THR A 292 21.64 11.61 17.43
C THR A 292 20.12 11.35 17.34
N GLU A 293 19.36 11.78 18.34
CA GLU A 293 17.89 11.72 18.30
C GLU A 293 17.33 12.44 17.05
N ASN A 294 17.90 13.59 16.68
CA ASN A 294 17.49 14.33 15.48
C ASN A 294 17.79 13.55 14.19
N ASP A 295 18.90 12.84 14.12
CA ASP A 295 19.23 12.01 12.96
C ASP A 295 18.25 10.83 12.82
N ILE A 296 17.81 10.26 13.94
CA ILE A 296 16.78 9.21 13.95
C ILE A 296 15.42 9.79 13.55
N GLN A 297 15.07 11.00 13.99
CA GLN A 297 13.86 11.69 13.52
C GLN A 297 13.90 11.93 12.01
N ASP A 298 15.04 12.35 11.47
CA ASP A 298 15.24 12.51 10.02
C ASP A 298 14.99 11.19 9.29
N VAL A 299 15.49 10.06 9.81
CA VAL A 299 15.25 8.73 9.21
C VAL A 299 13.77 8.38 9.23
N ILE A 300 13.08 8.56 10.36
CA ILE A 300 11.65 8.28 10.47
C ILE A 300 10.84 9.17 9.51
N ALA A 301 11.22 10.44 9.37
CA ALA A 301 10.59 11.36 8.43
C ALA A 301 10.79 10.91 6.97
N GLN A 302 12.00 10.49 6.58
CA GLN A 302 12.27 9.96 5.24
C GLN A 302 11.55 8.64 4.98
N PHE A 303 11.35 7.80 6.00
CA PHE A 303 10.54 6.59 5.89
C PHE A 303 9.09 6.92 5.52
N PHE A 304 8.44 7.84 6.24
CA PHE A 304 7.07 8.24 5.91
C PHE A 304 6.99 8.94 4.54
N ALA A 305 7.98 9.75 4.18
CA ALA A 305 8.06 10.36 2.85
C ALA A 305 8.18 9.30 1.74
N THR A 306 8.95 8.24 1.96
CA THR A 306 9.08 7.10 1.04
C THR A 306 7.74 6.36 0.89
N LYS A 307 7.00 6.15 1.99
CA LYS A 307 5.67 5.52 1.96
C LYS A 307 4.65 6.40 1.22
N LYS A 308 4.72 7.73 1.36
CA LYS A 308 3.93 8.68 0.57
C LYS A 308 4.25 8.54 -0.92
N ALA A 309 5.54 8.60 -1.27
CA ALA A 309 6.02 8.49 -2.65
C ALA A 309 5.62 7.16 -3.31
N ALA A 310 5.58 6.05 -2.56
CA ALA A 310 5.12 4.76 -3.07
C ALA A 310 3.64 4.81 -3.51
N VAL A 311 2.75 5.44 -2.73
CA VAL A 311 1.34 5.61 -3.12
C VAL A 311 1.22 6.50 -4.36
N GLU A 312 1.95 7.62 -4.40
CA GLU A 312 1.99 8.52 -5.55
C GLU A 312 2.51 7.82 -6.81
N LYS A 313 3.51 6.93 -6.64
CA LYS A 313 4.06 6.14 -7.73
C LYS A 313 3.06 5.12 -8.28
N VAL A 314 2.28 4.46 -7.42
CA VAL A 314 1.17 3.59 -7.86
C VAL A 314 0.15 4.38 -8.69
N ILE A 315 -0.22 5.59 -8.25
CA ILE A 315 -1.12 6.47 -9.03
C ILE A 315 -0.49 6.77 -10.39
N ASP A 316 0.77 7.21 -10.41
CA ASP A 316 1.44 7.63 -11.65
C ASP A 316 1.63 6.48 -12.64
N ILE A 317 2.00 5.27 -12.18
CA ILE A 317 2.13 4.07 -13.03
C ILE A 317 0.81 3.72 -13.70
N ILE A 318 -0.30 3.75 -12.95
CA ILE A 318 -1.59 3.33 -13.50
C ILE A 318 -2.15 4.41 -14.43
N VAL A 319 -2.07 5.69 -14.04
CA VAL A 319 -2.60 6.80 -14.84
C VAL A 319 -1.77 7.03 -16.10
N HIS A 320 -0.44 7.03 -15.98
CA HIS A 320 0.51 7.33 -17.05
C HIS A 320 1.34 6.12 -17.46
N GLU A 321 0.68 4.98 -17.67
CA GLU A 321 1.29 3.67 -17.97
C GLU A 321 2.37 3.70 -19.06
N ASN A 322 2.19 4.54 -20.09
CA ASN A 322 3.14 4.69 -21.19
C ASN A 322 4.51 5.24 -20.78
N LYS A 323 4.63 5.87 -19.60
CA LYS A 323 5.92 6.30 -19.04
C LYS A 323 6.73 5.13 -18.45
N TYR A 324 6.09 3.98 -18.25
CA TYR A 324 6.60 2.85 -17.50
C TYR A 324 6.55 1.56 -18.35
N PRO A 325 7.34 1.47 -19.44
CA PRO A 325 7.46 0.22 -20.19
C PRO A 325 8.08 -0.87 -19.32
N ASP A 326 7.57 -2.10 -19.43
CA ASP A 326 8.12 -3.23 -18.70
C ASP A 326 9.37 -3.78 -19.43
N SER A 327 10.52 -3.70 -18.75
CA SER A 327 11.78 -4.20 -19.28
C SER A 327 11.78 -5.72 -19.48
N SER A 328 11.05 -6.48 -18.67
CA SER A 328 10.97 -7.94 -18.77
C SER A 328 10.29 -8.40 -20.07
N THR A 329 9.40 -7.58 -20.62
CA THR A 329 8.73 -7.84 -21.90
C THR A 329 9.35 -7.06 -23.06
N HIS A 330 10.53 -6.46 -22.86
CA HIS A 330 11.20 -5.58 -23.83
C HIS A 330 10.30 -4.42 -24.29
N GLY A 331 9.51 -3.86 -23.36
CA GLY A 331 8.60 -2.74 -23.61
C GLY A 331 7.34 -3.09 -24.40
N ARG A 332 7.02 -4.38 -24.59
CA ARG A 332 5.77 -4.80 -25.24
C ARG A 332 4.55 -4.57 -24.35
N THR A 333 4.74 -4.56 -23.05
CA THR A 333 3.73 -4.23 -22.03
C THR A 333 4.24 -3.11 -21.13
N THR A 334 3.36 -2.61 -20.27
CA THR A 334 3.71 -1.64 -19.24
C THR A 334 3.88 -2.32 -17.88
N ILE A 335 4.54 -1.65 -16.93
CA ILE A 335 4.63 -2.13 -15.55
C ILE A 335 3.23 -2.36 -14.96
N LYS A 336 2.26 -1.50 -15.29
CA LYS A 336 0.85 -1.64 -14.88
C LYS A 336 0.28 -3.01 -15.30
N ASP A 337 0.56 -3.46 -16.52
CA ASP A 337 0.07 -4.76 -17.00
C ASP A 337 0.66 -5.93 -16.18
N SER A 338 1.91 -5.78 -15.76
CA SER A 338 2.61 -6.75 -14.91
C SER A 338 2.18 -6.74 -13.45
N LEU A 339 1.27 -5.84 -13.04
CA LEU A 339 0.63 -5.89 -11.73
C LEU A 339 -0.54 -6.88 -11.70
N TYR A 340 -1.06 -7.29 -12.85
CA TYR A 340 -2.03 -8.36 -12.97
C TYR A 340 -1.33 -9.74 -12.97
N ALA A 341 -2.05 -10.79 -12.59
CA ALA A 341 -1.49 -12.13 -12.39
C ALA A 341 -1.66 -13.09 -13.59
N TYR A 342 -1.76 -12.55 -14.82
CA TYR A 342 -2.12 -13.28 -16.06
C TYR A 342 -1.40 -14.61 -16.29
#